data_AF-A0A1G1P345-F1
#
_entry.id   AF-A0A1G1P345-F1
#
_cell.length_a   1.000
_cell.length_b   1.000
_cell.length_c   1.000
_cell.angle_alpha   90.00
_cell.angle_beta   90.00
_cell.angle_gamma   90.00
#
_symmetry.space_group_name_H-M   'P 1'
#
loop_
_entity.id
_entity.type
_entity.pdbx_description
1 polymer ?
#
loop_
_entity_poly.entity_id
_entity_poly.type
_entity_poly.pdbx_seq_one_letter_code
_entity_poly.pdbx_strand_id
1 'polypeptide(L)'
;MIEALVTIVIFAFIAGGVYATMVAGDSSWNLNSIQIELQQELRKAMNRMIDDLQQSGRSAITDVPADGTWYDEITFYKTNGVSGTTISWNSDTTQFLLGGASGDQLQKVEGSTTTVVAQNISSLQIRRLSTASGIVEVSLEAEKDGLKGGGTVSDSLDFKVNLRN
;
A
#
# COMPACT_ATOMS: atom_id res chain seq x y z
N MET A 1 31.55 41.68 35.38
CA MET A 1 30.53 40.80 36.01
C MET A 1 29.19 40.88 35.27
N ILE A 2 28.56 42.06 35.18
CA ILE A 2 27.27 42.20 34.45
C ILE A 2 27.40 41.93 32.94
N GLU A 3 28.50 42.33 32.32
CA GLU A 3 28.80 42.07 30.91
C GLU A 3 28.86 40.57 30.58
N ALA A 4 29.46 39.76 31.46
CA ALA A 4 29.50 38.31 31.30
C ALA A 4 28.12 37.65 31.47
N LEU A 5 27.25 38.22 32.30
CA LEU A 5 25.87 37.75 32.44
C LEU A 5 25.07 38.03 31.18
N VAL A 6 25.21 39.22 30.61
CA VAL A 6 24.53 39.62 29.36
C VAL A 6 24.96 38.72 28.19
N THR A 7 26.25 38.40 28.05
CA THR A 7 26.71 37.51 26.96
C THR A 7 26.17 36.09 27.10
N ILE A 8 26.11 35.54 28.32
CA ILE A 8 25.54 34.20 28.58
C ILE A 8 24.06 34.18 28.20
N VAL A 9 23.29 35.21 28.59
CA VAL A 9 21.86 35.29 28.28
C VAL A 9 21.63 35.35 26.77
N ILE A 10 22.38 36.19 26.05
CA ILE A 10 22.27 36.29 24.58
C ILE A 10 22.61 34.94 23.94
N PHE A 11 23.68 34.28 24.39
CA PHE A 11 24.08 32.98 23.86
C PHE A 11 23.02 31.90 24.13
N ALA A 12 22.38 31.90 25.29
CA ALA A 12 21.30 30.98 25.61
C ALA A 12 20.08 31.16 24.70
N PHE A 13 19.70 32.41 24.37
CA PHE A 13 18.62 32.67 23.41
C PHE A 13 18.96 32.17 22.00
N ILE A 14 20.20 32.40 21.55
CA ILE A 14 20.65 31.92 20.24
C ILE A 14 20.66 30.39 20.21
N ALA A 15 21.25 29.74 21.22
CA ALA A 15 21.29 28.29 21.32
C ALA A 15 19.88 27.67 21.41
N GLY A 16 18.98 28.29 22.19
CA GLY A 16 17.58 27.88 22.28
C GLY A 16 16.86 28.00 20.94
N GLY A 17 17.07 29.09 20.20
CA GLY A 17 16.50 29.28 18.86
C GLY A 17 16.98 28.24 17.86
N VAL A 18 18.29 27.95 17.83
CA VAL A 18 18.88 26.92 16.96
C VAL A 18 18.38 25.53 17.34
N TYR A 19 18.25 25.23 18.63
CA TYR A 19 17.71 23.96 19.08
C TYR A 19 16.25 23.77 18.65
N ALA A 20 15.42 24.81 18.79
CA ALA A 20 14.02 24.76 18.37
C ALA A 20 13.85 24.51 16.87
N THR A 21 14.66 25.16 16.03
CA THR A 21 14.62 24.92 14.57
C THR A 21 15.12 23.53 14.19
N MET A 22 16.13 23.01 14.88
CA MET A 22 16.61 21.65 14.68
C MET A 22 15.54 20.61 15.02
N VAL A 23 14.86 20.74 16.17
CA VAL A 23 13.78 19.82 16.58
C VAL A 23 12.60 19.85 15.60
N ALA A 24 12.23 21.04 15.11
CA ALA A 24 11.20 21.18 14.08
C ALA A 24 11.63 20.53 12.76
N GLY A 25 12.90 20.71 12.37
CA GLY A 25 13.50 20.11 11.18
C GLY A 25 13.47 18.57 11.22
N ASP A 26 13.94 17.97 12.31
CA ASP A 26 13.97 16.51 12.50
C ASP A 26 12.56 15.90 12.39
N SER A 27 11.57 16.55 13.04
CA SER A 27 10.18 16.09 13.01
C SER A 27 9.59 16.15 11.60
N SER A 28 9.84 17.24 10.88
CA SER A 28 9.38 17.41 9.49
C SER A 28 10.05 16.42 8.54
N TRP A 29 11.34 16.16 8.71
CA TRP A 29 12.07 15.18 7.91
C TRP A 29 11.54 13.76 8.14
N ASN A 30 11.27 13.40 9.40
CA ASN A 30 10.72 12.08 9.72
C ASN A 30 9.35 11.86 9.08
N LEU A 31 8.43 12.82 9.19
CA LEU A 31 7.09 12.71 8.59
C LEU A 31 7.16 12.58 7.07
N ASN A 32 8.02 13.37 6.41
CA ASN A 32 8.20 13.27 4.96
C ASN A 32 8.79 11.91 4.56
N SER A 33 9.79 11.40 5.30
CA SER A 33 10.35 10.08 5.06
C SER A 33 9.29 8.98 5.17
N ILE A 34 8.40 9.05 6.16
CA ILE A 34 7.30 8.09 6.32
C ILE A 34 6.32 8.19 5.15
N GLN A 35 5.93 9.39 4.73
CA GLN A 35 5.04 9.57 3.57
C GLN A 35 5.63 8.93 2.31
N ILE A 36 6.93 9.15 2.06
CA ILE A 36 7.62 8.58 0.91
C ILE A 36 7.63 7.05 0.98
N GLU A 37 7.88 6.48 2.16
CA GLU A 37 7.84 5.03 2.37
C GLU A 37 6.46 4.45 2.08
N LEU A 38 5.39 5.03 2.63
CA LEU A 38 4.01 4.60 2.39
C LEU A 38 3.67 4.64 0.89
N GLN A 39 4.06 5.71 0.19
CA GLN A 39 3.85 5.81 -1.27
C GLN A 39 4.61 4.73 -2.05
N GLN A 40 5.81 4.34 -1.61
CA GLN A 40 6.56 3.27 -2.24
C GLN A 40 5.88 1.92 -2.04
N GLU A 41 5.39 1.63 -0.84
CA GLU A 41 4.66 0.39 -0.54
C GLU A 41 3.34 0.31 -1.32
N LEU A 42 2.57 1.40 -1.39
CA LEU A 42 1.35 1.48 -2.21
C LEU A 42 1.65 1.25 -3.70
N ARG A 43 2.71 1.85 -4.24
CA ARG A 43 3.11 1.64 -5.65
C ARG A 43 3.57 0.21 -5.90
N LYS A 44 4.29 -0.40 -4.96
CA LYS A 44 4.74 -1.79 -5.04
C LYS A 44 3.53 -2.73 -5.05
N ALA A 45 2.56 -2.51 -4.16
CA ALA A 45 1.29 -3.22 -4.14
C ALA A 45 0.54 -3.08 -5.48
N MET A 46 0.32 -1.84 -5.93
CA MET A 46 -0.37 -1.56 -7.19
C MET A 46 0.29 -2.27 -8.37
N ASN A 47 1.60 -2.10 -8.56
CA ASN A 47 2.32 -2.71 -9.69
C ASN A 47 2.18 -4.23 -9.67
N ARG A 48 2.35 -4.86 -8.51
CA ARG A 48 2.24 -6.31 -8.40
C ARG A 48 0.82 -6.81 -8.69
N MET A 49 -0.19 -6.13 -8.15
CA MET A 49 -1.59 -6.47 -8.38
C MET A 49 -1.96 -6.28 -9.85
N ILE A 50 -1.54 -5.19 -10.49
CA ILE A 50 -1.74 -4.95 -11.92
C ILE A 50 -1.14 -6.09 -12.74
N ASP A 51 0.12 -6.43 -12.51
CA ASP A 51 0.84 -7.44 -13.29
C ASP A 51 0.15 -8.82 -13.22
N ASP A 52 -0.33 -9.21 -12.03
CA ASP A 52 -0.99 -10.50 -11.84
C ASP A 52 -2.46 -10.48 -12.31
N LEU A 53 -3.22 -9.40 -12.05
CA LEU A 53 -4.62 -9.29 -12.48
C LEU A 53 -4.77 -9.17 -14.00
N GLN A 54 -3.83 -8.51 -14.69
CA GLN A 54 -3.81 -8.48 -16.16
C GLN A 54 -3.59 -9.86 -16.80
N GLN A 55 -3.02 -10.80 -16.06
CA GLN A 55 -2.88 -12.20 -16.49
C GLN A 55 -4.12 -13.04 -16.20
N SER A 56 -5.11 -12.47 -15.51
CA SER A 56 -6.39 -13.10 -15.23
C SER A 56 -7.47 -12.66 -16.20
N GLY A 57 -8.50 -13.49 -16.34
CA GLY A 57 -9.67 -13.20 -17.17
C GLY A 57 -10.91 -13.01 -16.32
N ARG A 58 -11.95 -12.43 -16.92
CA ARG A 58 -13.23 -12.15 -16.24
C ARG A 58 -13.84 -13.37 -15.54
N SER A 59 -13.75 -14.54 -16.17
CA SER A 59 -14.30 -15.82 -15.67
C SER A 59 -13.36 -16.57 -14.74
N ALA A 60 -12.13 -16.07 -14.55
CA ALA A 60 -11.10 -16.71 -13.74
C ALA A 60 -11.07 -16.18 -12.30
N ILE A 61 -11.86 -15.15 -11.98
CA ILE A 61 -12.04 -14.62 -10.62
C ILE A 61 -13.16 -15.41 -9.93
N THR A 62 -12.92 -15.87 -8.71
CA THR A 62 -13.82 -16.81 -8.01
C THR A 62 -14.66 -16.21 -6.90
N ASP A 63 -14.18 -15.15 -6.24
CA ASP A 63 -14.72 -14.62 -4.97
C ASP A 63 -15.21 -13.17 -5.04
N VAL A 64 -14.74 -12.38 -6.02
CA VAL A 64 -15.22 -11.01 -6.28
C VAL A 64 -16.18 -11.01 -7.47
N PRO A 65 -17.51 -11.17 -7.26
CA PRO A 65 -18.49 -11.08 -8.33
C PRO A 65 -18.59 -9.64 -8.89
N ALA A 66 -19.12 -9.52 -10.11
CA ALA A 66 -19.37 -8.21 -10.73
C ALA A 66 -20.71 -7.62 -10.26
N ASP A 67 -20.84 -7.37 -8.95
CA ASP A 67 -22.07 -6.91 -8.29
C ASP A 67 -22.01 -5.44 -7.83
N GLY A 68 -20.82 -4.83 -7.81
CA GLY A 68 -20.63 -3.48 -7.31
C GLY A 68 -20.40 -3.39 -5.79
N THR A 69 -20.15 -4.51 -5.11
CA THR A 69 -19.79 -4.56 -3.68
C THR A 69 -18.28 -4.51 -3.50
N TRP A 70 -17.82 -3.90 -2.40
CA TRP A 70 -16.41 -3.91 -2.00
C TRP A 70 -16.08 -5.15 -1.18
N TYR A 71 -14.95 -5.78 -1.48
CA TYR A 71 -14.39 -6.98 -0.85
C TYR A 71 -12.97 -6.70 -0.37
N ASP A 72 -12.52 -7.40 0.66
CA ASP A 72 -11.21 -7.26 1.30
C ASP A 72 -10.15 -8.24 0.77
N GLU A 73 -10.56 -9.16 -0.11
CA GLU A 73 -9.69 -10.10 -0.78
C GLU A 73 -10.12 -10.33 -2.24
N ILE A 74 -9.20 -10.87 -3.04
CA ILE A 74 -9.50 -11.37 -4.38
C ILE A 74 -8.71 -12.62 -4.69
N THR A 75 -9.38 -13.61 -5.27
CA THR A 75 -8.84 -14.90 -5.70
C THR A 75 -9.14 -15.12 -7.16
N PHE A 76 -8.11 -15.49 -7.91
CA PHE A 76 -8.22 -15.68 -9.35
C PHE A 76 -7.19 -16.65 -9.91
N TYR A 77 -7.47 -17.17 -11.10
CA TYR A 77 -6.50 -17.94 -11.86
C TYR A 77 -5.70 -17.04 -12.81
N LYS A 78 -4.39 -17.27 -12.89
CA LYS A 78 -3.51 -16.70 -13.92
C LYS A 78 -3.44 -17.62 -15.13
N THR A 79 -3.25 -17.04 -16.30
CA THR A 79 -3.05 -17.80 -17.54
C THR A 79 -1.70 -18.55 -17.53
N ASN A 80 -1.73 -19.83 -17.88
CA ASN A 80 -0.54 -20.64 -18.16
C ASN A 80 -0.08 -20.51 -19.63
N GLY A 81 -0.93 -19.95 -20.48
CA GLY A 81 -0.70 -19.80 -21.91
C GLY A 81 -1.97 -19.98 -22.73
N VAL A 82 -1.79 -20.04 -24.03
CA VAL A 82 -2.86 -20.28 -25.00
C VAL A 82 -2.54 -21.55 -25.76
N SER A 83 -3.47 -22.50 -25.78
CA SER A 83 -3.40 -23.69 -26.62
C SER A 83 -4.51 -23.60 -27.66
N GLY A 84 -4.13 -23.33 -28.91
CA GLY A 84 -5.09 -23.08 -29.99
C GLY A 84 -5.90 -21.79 -29.74
N THR A 85 -7.23 -21.92 -29.60
CA THR A 85 -8.15 -20.80 -29.32
C THR A 85 -8.58 -20.72 -27.84
N THR A 86 -8.09 -21.63 -27.00
CA THR A 86 -8.52 -21.73 -25.59
C THR A 86 -7.41 -21.25 -24.66
N ILE A 87 -7.78 -20.42 -23.69
CA ILE A 87 -6.88 -19.99 -22.61
C ILE A 87 -6.73 -21.16 -21.64
N SER A 88 -5.48 -21.58 -21.40
CA SER A 88 -5.16 -22.50 -20.31
C SER A 88 -4.88 -21.68 -19.06
N TRP A 89 -5.56 -22.03 -17.97
CA TRP A 89 -5.36 -21.44 -16.65
C TRP A 89 -4.38 -22.31 -15.85
N ASN A 90 -3.63 -21.68 -14.94
CA ASN A 90 -2.86 -22.40 -13.93
C ASN A 90 -3.80 -23.25 -13.06
N SER A 91 -3.29 -24.35 -12.52
CA SER A 91 -4.02 -25.16 -11.53
C SER A 91 -4.21 -24.43 -10.21
N ASP A 92 -3.23 -23.60 -9.85
CA ASP A 92 -3.18 -22.91 -8.58
C ASP A 92 -3.80 -21.53 -8.70
N THR A 93 -4.61 -21.16 -7.70
CA THR A 93 -5.15 -19.81 -7.56
C THR A 93 -4.09 -18.85 -7.03
N THR A 94 -4.21 -17.59 -7.44
CA THR A 94 -3.52 -16.44 -6.87
C THR A 94 -4.52 -15.66 -6.05
N GLN A 95 -4.21 -15.38 -4.79
CA GLN A 95 -5.04 -14.62 -3.88
C GLN A 95 -4.26 -13.41 -3.35
N PHE A 96 -4.90 -12.24 -3.29
CA PHE A 96 -4.43 -11.09 -2.54
C PHE A 96 -5.34 -10.84 -1.34
N LEU A 97 -4.73 -10.70 -0.16
CA LEU A 97 -5.43 -10.38 1.09
C LEU A 97 -4.49 -9.61 2.03
N LEU A 98 -5.05 -9.00 3.07
CA LEU A 98 -4.27 -8.50 4.21
C LEU A 98 -3.97 -9.62 5.21
N GLY A 99 -2.73 -9.69 5.67
CA GLY A 99 -2.27 -10.71 6.58
C GLY A 99 -1.01 -10.31 7.34
N GLY A 100 -0.29 -11.31 7.86
CA GLY A 100 0.86 -11.10 8.72
C GLY A 100 0.48 -11.02 10.19
N ALA A 101 1.47 -10.96 11.08
CA ALA A 101 1.23 -11.00 12.53
C ALA A 101 0.40 -9.81 13.03
N SER A 102 0.49 -8.66 12.34
CA SER A 102 -0.24 -7.44 12.66
C SER A 102 -1.41 -7.15 11.71
N GLY A 103 -1.65 -7.99 10.70
CA GLY A 103 -2.71 -7.76 9.69
C GLY A 103 -2.43 -6.59 8.74
N ASP A 104 -1.21 -6.07 8.72
CA ASP A 104 -0.78 -4.86 8.01
C ASP A 104 0.05 -5.16 6.74
N GLN A 105 0.08 -6.42 6.30
CA GLN A 105 0.86 -6.86 5.16
C GLN A 105 -0.07 -7.26 4.03
N LEU A 106 0.08 -6.62 2.87
CA LEU A 106 -0.53 -7.15 1.66
C LEU A 106 0.24 -8.40 1.25
N GLN A 107 -0.45 -9.53 1.31
CA GLN A 107 0.11 -10.84 0.98
C GLN A 107 -0.45 -11.33 -0.34
N LYS A 108 0.40 -12.00 -1.11
CA LYS A 108 0.01 -12.79 -2.27
C LYS A 108 0.22 -14.26 -1.96
N VAL A 109 -0.85 -15.04 -2.03
CA VAL A 109 -0.85 -16.49 -1.85
C VAL A 109 -1.02 -17.14 -3.22
N GLU A 110 -0.05 -17.97 -3.61
CA GLU A 110 -0.08 -18.76 -4.84
C GLU A 110 0.06 -20.23 -4.47
N GLY A 111 -1.05 -20.98 -4.56
CA GLY A 111 -1.11 -22.35 -4.07
C GLY A 111 -0.76 -22.44 -2.58
N SER A 112 0.41 -22.99 -2.26
CA SER A 112 0.92 -23.12 -0.87
C SER A 112 1.97 -22.06 -0.49
N THR A 113 2.31 -21.15 -1.40
CA THR A 113 3.36 -20.15 -1.18
C THR A 113 2.75 -18.80 -0.86
N THR A 114 3.09 -18.25 0.30
CA THR A 114 2.74 -16.88 0.69
C THR A 114 3.94 -15.97 0.52
N THR A 115 3.73 -14.84 -0.16
CA THR A 115 4.74 -13.80 -0.35
C THR A 115 4.20 -12.45 0.12
N VAL A 116 5.02 -11.70 0.85
CA VAL A 116 4.68 -10.34 1.27
C VAL A 116 4.95 -9.40 0.09
N VAL A 117 3.89 -8.73 -0.37
CA VAL A 117 3.94 -7.81 -1.51
C VAL A 117 4.24 -6.41 -1.02
N ALA A 118 3.51 -5.93 -0.01
CA ALA A 118 3.72 -4.60 0.56
C ALA A 118 3.47 -4.61 2.07
N GLN A 119 4.10 -3.68 2.76
CA GLN A 119 4.00 -3.49 4.21
C GLN A 119 3.18 -2.26 4.56
N ASN A 120 2.69 -2.22 5.80
CA ASN A 120 1.94 -1.09 6.37
C ASN A 120 0.64 -0.79 5.60
N ILE A 121 0.01 -1.80 5.00
CA ILE A 121 -1.28 -1.66 4.31
C ILE A 121 -2.38 -1.89 5.33
N SER A 122 -3.16 -0.85 5.63
CA SER A 122 -4.25 -0.89 6.62
C SER A 122 -5.59 -1.27 6.01
N SER A 123 -5.78 -0.99 4.71
CA SER A 123 -7.03 -1.30 4.00
C SER A 123 -6.76 -1.79 2.60
N LEU A 124 -7.47 -2.85 2.21
CA LEU A 124 -7.59 -3.36 0.86
C LEU A 124 -9.07 -3.43 0.54
N GLN A 125 -9.49 -2.74 -0.52
CA GLN A 125 -10.85 -2.84 -1.03
C GLN A 125 -10.83 -3.09 -2.52
N ILE A 126 -11.60 -4.09 -2.95
CA ILE A 126 -11.64 -4.56 -4.33
C ILE A 126 -13.09 -4.67 -4.77
N ARG A 127 -13.39 -4.22 -5.98
CA ARG A 127 -14.74 -4.31 -6.53
C ARG A 127 -14.72 -4.52 -8.04
N ARG A 128 -15.79 -5.15 -8.53
CA ARG A 128 -16.12 -5.22 -9.96
C ARG A 128 -17.55 -4.76 -10.20
N LEU A 129 -17.76 -3.95 -11.23
CA LEU A 129 -19.08 -3.45 -11.60
C LEU A 129 -19.75 -4.40 -12.59
N SER A 130 -21.06 -4.61 -12.46
CA SER A 130 -21.85 -5.43 -13.42
C SER A 130 -21.79 -4.89 -14.85
N THR A 131 -21.78 -3.56 -14.99
CA THR A 131 -21.67 -2.84 -16.27
C THR A 131 -20.28 -2.89 -16.89
N ALA A 132 -19.24 -3.19 -16.09
CA ALA A 132 -17.84 -3.22 -16.50
C ALA A 132 -17.11 -4.41 -15.86
N SER A 133 -17.68 -5.62 -16.04
CA SER A 133 -17.21 -6.85 -15.37
C SER A 133 -15.77 -7.28 -15.71
N GLY A 134 -15.20 -6.72 -16.78
CA GLY A 134 -13.79 -6.88 -17.15
C GLY A 134 -12.83 -5.89 -16.48
N ILE A 135 -13.32 -4.99 -15.62
CA ILE A 135 -12.53 -4.03 -14.86
C ILE A 135 -12.58 -4.39 -13.38
N VAL A 136 -11.42 -4.45 -12.74
CA VAL A 136 -11.26 -4.54 -11.29
C VAL A 136 -10.86 -3.16 -10.77
N GLU A 137 -11.64 -2.63 -9.83
CA GLU A 137 -11.30 -1.41 -9.08
C GLU A 137 -10.66 -1.83 -7.76
N VAL A 138 -9.53 -1.21 -7.43
CA VAL A 138 -8.81 -1.47 -6.18
C VAL A 138 -8.55 -0.14 -5.48
N SER A 139 -8.83 -0.11 -4.19
CA SER A 139 -8.49 0.97 -3.27
C SER A 139 -7.58 0.40 -2.18
N LEU A 140 -6.44 1.04 -1.96
CA LEU A 140 -5.48 0.69 -0.94
C LEU A 140 -5.28 1.87 0.01
N GLU A 141 -5.22 1.59 1.30
CA GLU A 141 -4.76 2.55 2.31
C GLU A 141 -3.55 1.97 3.03
N ALA A 142 -2.56 2.82 3.27
CA ALA A 142 -1.36 2.47 4.02
C ALA A 142 -1.21 3.45 5.18
N GLU A 143 -0.79 2.95 6.34
CA GLU A 143 -0.63 3.76 7.55
C GLU A 143 0.61 3.37 8.35
N LYS A 144 1.28 4.37 8.93
CA LYS A 144 2.42 4.14 9.78
C LYS A 144 2.52 5.22 10.85
N ASP A 145 2.84 4.79 12.06
CA ASP A 145 3.01 5.71 13.19
C ASP A 145 4.28 6.54 13.06
N GLY A 146 4.12 7.86 13.26
CA GLY A 146 5.22 8.80 13.40
C GLY A 146 6.02 8.56 14.68
N LEU A 147 7.32 8.85 14.63
CA LEU A 147 8.16 8.76 15.82
C LEU A 147 7.71 9.76 16.90
N LYS A 148 7.92 9.39 18.17
CA LYS A 148 7.78 10.27 19.34
C LYS A 148 6.41 10.94 19.49
N GLY A 149 5.32 10.21 19.24
CA GLY A 149 3.96 10.72 19.42
C GLY A 149 3.47 11.64 18.30
N GLY A 150 4.14 11.61 17.13
CA GLY A 150 3.85 12.44 15.96
C GLY A 150 2.56 12.10 15.19
N GLY A 151 1.67 11.27 15.77
CA GLY A 151 0.44 10.80 15.12
C GLY A 151 0.68 9.75 14.04
N THR A 152 -0.41 9.15 13.57
CA THR A 152 -0.40 8.19 12.46
C THR A 152 -0.40 8.97 11.14
N VAL A 153 0.52 8.60 10.24
CA VAL A 153 0.57 9.11 8.86
C VAL A 153 -0.10 8.07 7.97
N SER A 154 -0.99 8.52 7.09
CA SER A 154 -1.68 7.66 6.14
C SER A 154 -1.56 8.16 4.71
N ASP A 155 -1.56 7.26 3.74
CA ASP A 155 -1.69 7.57 2.33
C ASP A 155 -2.60 6.54 1.64
N SER A 156 -3.17 6.90 0.50
CA SER A 156 -4.14 6.08 -0.21
C SER A 156 -3.85 6.03 -1.71
N LEU A 157 -4.13 4.90 -2.35
CA LEU A 157 -3.96 4.73 -3.78
C LEU A 157 -5.12 3.94 -4.39
N ASP A 158 -5.85 4.60 -5.29
CA ASP A 158 -6.90 3.99 -6.09
C ASP A 158 -6.42 3.71 -7.51
N PHE A 159 -6.71 2.52 -8.03
CA PHE A 159 -6.39 2.17 -9.41
C PHE A 159 -7.42 1.20 -9.99
N LYS A 160 -7.39 1.07 -11.32
CA LYS A 160 -8.28 0.18 -12.08
C LYS A 160 -7.45 -0.71 -12.99
N VAL A 161 -7.82 -1.98 -13.06
CA VAL A 161 -7.14 -2.97 -13.90
C VAL A 161 -8.11 -3.56 -14.89
N ASN A 162 -7.77 -3.51 -16.17
CA ASN A 162 -8.47 -4.26 -17.20
C ASN A 162 -7.98 -5.71 -17.18
N LEU A 163 -8.91 -6.64 -17.02
CA LEU A 163 -8.65 -8.06 -17.13
C LEU A 163 -8.41 -8.46 -18.59
N ARG A 164 -7.77 -9.61 -18.78
CA ARG A 164 -7.62 -10.22 -20.08
C ARG A 164 -8.99 -10.61 -20.64
N ASN A 165 -9.23 -10.24 -21.90
CA ASN A 165 -10.41 -10.65 -22.68
C ASN A 165 -10.35 -12.13 -23.06
#